data_AF-A0A3D4VNR7-F1
#
_entry.id   AF-A0A3D4VNR7-F1
#
_cell.length_a   1.000
_cell.length_b   1.000
_cell.length_c   1.000
_cell.angle_alpha   90.00
_cell.angle_beta   90.00
_cell.angle_gamma   90.00
#
_symmetry.space_group_name_H-M   'P 1'
#
loop_
_entity.id
_entity.type
_entity.pdbx_description
1 polymer ?
#
loop_
_entity_poly.entity_id
_entity_poly.type
_entity_poly.pdbx_seq_one_letter_code
_entity_poly.pdbx_strand_id
1 'polypeptide(L)'
;MRKIILLSLLFLASCHRTDPFARFDKLEPKAIYGDYAIYDLIEQNQLACAEAIEYLDTDANYQYYFNCLKSDQIFFVSDEEIIKVKHFYAAGLVSLNDLYELKIIDRMEK
;
A
#
# COMPACT_ATOMS: atom_id res chain seq x y z
N MET A 1 -2.15 47.11 -42.42
CA MET A 1 -1.08 46.12 -42.71
C MET A 1 -1.01 45.13 -41.56
N ARG A 2 -0.94 43.83 -41.89
CA ARG A 2 -0.80 42.66 -40.99
C ARG A 2 0.56 42.64 -40.26
N LYS A 3 0.59 42.05 -39.05
CA LYS A 3 1.62 41.16 -38.44
C LYS A 3 1.07 40.71 -37.07
N ILE A 4 0.42 39.55 -36.93
CA ILE A 4 0.96 38.16 -36.75
C ILE A 4 1.93 38.11 -35.56
N ILE A 5 1.40 37.77 -34.37
CA ILE A 5 1.52 36.48 -33.63
C ILE A 5 2.95 36.16 -33.16
N LEU A 6 3.14 36.01 -31.85
CA LEU A 6 3.75 34.80 -31.27
C LEU A 6 3.45 34.71 -29.77
N LEU A 7 2.34 34.05 -29.44
CA LEU A 7 2.04 33.56 -28.10
C LEU A 7 2.34 32.06 -28.11
N SER A 8 3.54 31.63 -27.75
CA SER A 8 3.84 30.21 -27.54
C SER A 8 5.10 30.03 -26.68
N LEU A 9 4.93 29.78 -25.39
CA LEU A 9 5.79 28.81 -24.70
C LEU A 9 4.86 27.89 -23.93
N LEU A 10 4.43 26.82 -24.62
CA LEU A 10 3.92 25.63 -23.96
C LEU A 10 5.07 25.02 -23.16
N PHE A 11 4.94 25.03 -21.84
CA PHE A 11 5.71 24.14 -20.99
C PHE A 11 5.25 22.71 -21.29
N LEU A 12 6.00 22.00 -22.14
CA LEU A 12 5.95 20.55 -22.19
C LEU A 12 6.67 20.03 -20.93
N ALA A 13 5.92 19.91 -19.84
CA ALA A 13 6.33 19.04 -18.74
C ALA A 13 6.30 17.61 -19.28
N SER A 14 7.47 17.08 -19.62
CA SER A 14 7.66 15.66 -19.89
C SER A 14 7.38 14.92 -18.59
N CYS A 15 6.13 14.52 -18.38
CA CYS A 15 5.72 13.71 -17.26
C CYS A 15 6.13 12.27 -17.58
N HIS A 16 7.28 11.82 -17.07
CA HIS A 16 7.62 10.41 -17.07
C HIS A 16 6.60 9.71 -16.16
N ARG A 17 5.49 9.23 -16.72
CA ARG A 17 4.55 8.38 -15.98
C ARG A 17 5.24 7.03 -15.79
N THR A 18 5.86 6.85 -14.63
CA THR A 18 6.22 5.53 -14.14
C THR A 18 4.92 4.79 -13.85
N ASP A 19 4.77 3.60 -14.43
CA ASP A 19 3.67 2.70 -14.10
C ASP A 19 3.72 2.39 -12.59
N PRO A 20 2.68 2.76 -11.81
CA PRO A 20 2.69 2.53 -10.37
C PRO A 20 2.65 1.03 -10.02
N PHE A 21 2.24 0.17 -10.95
CA PHE A 21 2.17 -1.29 -10.75
C PHE A 21 3.52 -1.98 -10.95
N ALA A 22 4.46 -1.35 -11.67
CA ALA A 22 5.77 -1.94 -11.96
C ALA A 22 6.58 -2.33 -10.71
N ARG A 23 6.26 -1.75 -9.54
CA ARG A 23 6.89 -2.10 -8.26
C ARG A 23 6.48 -3.48 -7.71
N PHE A 24 5.42 -4.06 -8.25
CA PHE A 24 4.92 -5.39 -7.89
C PHE A 24 5.31 -6.44 -8.94
N ASP A 25 5.91 -6.02 -10.05
CA ASP A 25 6.37 -6.92 -11.10
C ASP A 25 7.31 -7.97 -10.52
N LYS A 26 7.07 -9.23 -10.90
CA LYS A 26 7.86 -10.41 -10.47
C LYS A 26 7.73 -10.77 -8.99
N LEU A 27 6.82 -10.12 -8.25
CA LEU A 27 6.43 -10.58 -6.93
C LEU A 27 5.17 -11.44 -7.06
N GLU A 28 5.21 -12.65 -6.50
CA GLU A 28 4.00 -13.43 -6.24
C GLU A 28 3.23 -12.76 -5.08
N PRO A 29 1.90 -12.59 -5.15
CA PRO A 29 1.14 -12.04 -4.03
C PRO A 29 1.39 -12.81 -2.73
N LYS A 30 1.56 -12.09 -1.62
CA LYS A 30 1.68 -12.71 -0.29
C LYS A 30 0.38 -13.41 0.13
N ALA A 31 -0.75 -12.81 -0.23
CA ALA A 31 -2.08 -13.35 -0.01
C ALA A 31 -3.07 -12.76 -1.02
N ILE A 32 -4.26 -13.34 -1.10
CA ILE A 32 -5.39 -12.84 -1.90
C ILE A 32 -6.55 -12.56 -0.95
N TYR A 33 -7.23 -11.41 -1.14
CA TYR A 33 -8.43 -11.04 -0.40
C TYR A 33 -9.45 -10.42 -1.34
N GLY A 34 -10.52 -11.17 -1.63
CA GLY A 34 -11.44 -10.81 -2.71
C GLY A 34 -10.70 -10.70 -4.04
N ASP A 35 -10.85 -9.55 -4.71
CA ASP A 35 -10.19 -9.23 -5.98
C ASP A 35 -8.82 -8.54 -5.80
N TYR A 36 -8.33 -8.42 -4.56
CA TYR A 36 -7.05 -7.76 -4.28
C TYR A 36 -5.94 -8.77 -4.01
N ALA A 37 -4.83 -8.60 -4.74
CA ALA A 37 -3.54 -9.19 -4.42
C ALA A 37 -2.86 -8.34 -3.32
N ILE A 38 -2.38 -9.00 -2.28
CA ILE A 38 -1.74 -8.33 -1.15
C ILE A 38 -0.22 -8.48 -1.28
N TYR A 39 0.49 -7.35 -1.14
CA TYR A 39 1.93 -7.29 -1.17
C TYR A 39 2.48 -6.67 0.11
N ASP A 40 3.47 -7.31 0.73
CA ASP A 40 4.30 -6.76 1.79
C ASP A 40 5.71 -6.59 1.23
N LEU A 41 6.02 -5.37 0.78
CA LEU A 41 7.26 -5.13 0.06
C LEU A 41 8.50 -5.19 0.95
N ILE A 42 8.35 -5.05 2.27
CA ILE A 42 9.48 -5.24 3.19
C ILE A 42 9.82 -6.72 3.27
N GLU A 43 8.82 -7.57 3.53
CA GLU A 43 9.01 -9.02 3.66
C GLU A 43 9.46 -9.65 2.34
N GLN A 44 8.75 -9.36 1.25
CA GLN A 44 8.96 -10.03 -0.04
C GLN A 44 10.28 -9.64 -0.71
N ASN A 45 10.77 -8.41 -0.48
CA ASN A 45 12.08 -7.97 -0.97
C ASN A 45 13.20 -8.14 0.07
N GLN A 46 12.92 -8.77 1.22
CA GLN A 46 13.89 -8.99 2.30
C GLN A 46 14.59 -7.70 2.74
N LEU A 47 13.83 -6.59 2.80
CA LEU A 47 14.34 -5.30 3.22
C LEU A 47 14.47 -5.26 4.74
N ALA A 48 15.40 -4.44 5.23
CA ALA A 48 15.52 -4.20 6.66
C ALA A 48 14.21 -3.62 7.20
N CYS A 49 13.66 -4.25 8.24
CA CYS A 49 12.52 -3.69 8.96
C CYS A 49 12.99 -2.96 10.21
N ALA A 50 12.59 -1.70 10.36
CA ALA A 50 12.93 -0.91 11.54
C ALA A 50 12.28 -1.52 12.79
N GLU A 51 13.09 -1.83 13.81
CA GLU A 51 12.66 -2.49 15.06
C GLU A 51 11.80 -1.58 15.94
N ALA A 52 10.55 -1.36 15.54
CA ALA A 52 9.55 -0.64 16.31
C ALA A 52 8.15 -1.16 16.00
N ILE A 53 7.40 -1.51 17.04
CA ILE A 53 6.01 -1.93 16.92
C ILE A 53 5.18 -0.76 16.38
N GLU A 54 4.45 -1.00 15.29
CA GLU A 54 3.49 -0.04 14.75
C GLU A 54 2.09 -0.45 15.16
N TYR A 55 1.48 0.29 16.09
CA TYR A 55 0.11 0.04 16.51
C TYR A 55 -0.89 0.32 15.38
N LEU A 56 -1.86 -0.58 15.20
CA LEU A 56 -2.97 -0.42 14.25
C LEU A 56 -4.27 -0.04 14.97
N ASP A 57 -4.85 -0.97 15.73
CA ASP A 57 -6.09 -0.74 16.49
C ASP A 57 -6.31 -1.82 17.57
N THR A 58 -7.46 -1.80 18.26
CA THR A 58 -7.79 -2.71 19.35
C THR A 58 -9.27 -3.10 19.36
N ASP A 59 -9.57 -4.31 19.80
CA ASP A 59 -10.94 -4.78 20.05
C ASP A 59 -11.17 -5.07 21.55
N ALA A 60 -12.19 -5.83 21.91
CA ALA A 60 -12.46 -6.17 23.31
C ALA A 60 -11.34 -6.99 23.98
N ASN A 61 -10.59 -7.79 23.22
CA ASN A 61 -9.69 -8.83 23.73
C ASN A 61 -8.22 -8.59 23.36
N TYR A 62 -7.95 -7.87 22.27
CA TYR A 62 -6.63 -7.81 21.65
C TYR A 62 -6.21 -6.39 21.27
N GLN A 63 -4.91 -6.14 21.30
CA GLN A 63 -4.25 -5.04 20.60
C GLN A 63 -3.59 -5.58 19.32
N TYR A 64 -3.81 -4.91 18.20
CA TYR A 64 -3.33 -5.32 16.88
C TYR A 64 -2.22 -4.38 16.40
N TYR A 65 -1.16 -4.96 15.84
CA TYR A 65 0.04 -4.21 15.47
C TYR A 65 0.80 -4.83 14.30
N PHE A 66 1.60 -4.02 13.60
CA PHE A 66 2.66 -4.52 12.73
C PHE A 66 3.92 -4.71 13.57
N ASN A 67 4.61 -5.83 13.39
CA ASN A 67 5.83 -6.19 14.11
C ASN A 67 7.04 -5.28 13.81
N CYS A 68 6.91 -4.35 12.86
CA CYS A 68 7.88 -3.32 12.54
C CYS A 68 7.18 -2.16 11.78
N LEU A 69 7.89 -1.06 11.49
CA LEU A 69 7.35 0.10 10.74
C LEU A 69 7.19 -0.24 9.24
N LYS A 70 6.13 -0.96 8.89
CA LYS A 70 5.93 -1.48 7.53
C LYS A 70 4.55 -1.21 6.91
N SER A 71 3.60 -0.60 7.63
CA SER A 71 2.24 -0.41 7.10
C SER A 71 2.22 0.39 5.79
N ASP A 72 3.13 1.35 5.62
CA ASP A 72 3.27 2.14 4.40
C ASP A 72 3.83 1.36 3.20
N GLN A 73 4.29 0.13 3.42
CA GLN A 73 4.85 -0.78 2.43
C GLN A 73 3.99 -2.03 2.22
N ILE A 74 2.79 -2.08 2.79
CA ILE A 74 1.81 -3.14 2.57
C ILE A 74 0.66 -2.61 1.72
N PHE A 75 0.37 -3.28 0.61
CA PHE A 75 -0.58 -2.83 -0.41
C PHE A 75 -1.60 -3.91 -0.73
N PHE A 76 -2.85 -3.48 -0.91
CA PHE A 76 -3.92 -4.20 -1.59
C PHE A 76 -3.98 -3.68 -3.02
N VAL A 77 -3.79 -4.56 -3.99
CA VAL A 77 -3.62 -4.21 -5.40
C VAL A 77 -4.67 -4.97 -6.23
N SER A 78 -5.46 -4.23 -7.00
CA SER A 78 -6.35 -4.77 -8.03
C SER A 78 -5.94 -4.22 -9.39
N ASP A 79 -6.66 -4.57 -10.45
CA ASP A 79 -6.43 -4.00 -11.80
C ASP A 79 -6.71 -2.49 -11.86
N GLU A 80 -7.50 -1.95 -10.92
CA GLU A 80 -7.96 -0.57 -10.93
C GLU A 80 -7.17 0.34 -10.00
N GLU A 81 -6.64 -0.20 -8.89
CA GLU A 81 -6.08 0.62 -7.82
C GLU A 81 -5.04 -0.08 -6.96
N ILE A 82 -4.27 0.75 -6.24
CA ILE A 82 -3.28 0.36 -5.25
C ILE A 82 -3.60 1.11 -3.96
N ILE A 83 -4.00 0.37 -2.93
CA ILE A 83 -4.38 0.94 -1.63
C ILE A 83 -3.43 0.44 -0.55
N LYS A 84 -2.90 1.34 0.30
CA LYS A 84 -2.12 0.96 1.48
C LYS A 84 -3.00 0.28 2.53
N VAL A 85 -2.46 -0.70 3.25
CA VAL A 85 -3.22 -1.48 4.27
C VAL A 85 -3.98 -0.60 5.27
N LYS A 86 -3.38 0.48 5.79
CA LYS A 86 -4.06 1.35 6.76
C LYS A 86 -5.24 2.10 6.15
N HIS A 87 -5.17 2.48 4.88
CA HIS A 87 -6.29 3.10 4.18
C HIS A 87 -7.37 2.08 3.85
N PHE A 88 -7.00 0.87 3.44
CA PHE A 88 -7.94 -0.22 3.16
C PHE A 88 -8.73 -0.60 4.43
N TYR A 89 -8.03 -0.71 5.56
CA TYR A 89 -8.63 -0.91 6.88
C TYR A 89 -9.52 0.26 7.32
N ALA A 90 -9.02 1.51 7.25
CA ALA A 90 -9.79 2.67 7.67
C ALA A 90 -11.07 2.89 6.83
N ALA A 91 -11.09 2.41 5.58
CA ALA A 91 -12.27 2.41 4.72
C ALA A 91 -13.29 1.30 5.07
N GLY A 92 -12.98 0.41 6.02
CA GLY A 92 -13.83 -0.72 6.40
C GLY A 92 -13.85 -1.84 5.36
N LEU A 93 -12.89 -1.86 4.43
CA LEU A 93 -12.81 -2.86 3.36
C LEU A 93 -12.17 -4.18 3.81
N VAL A 94 -11.52 -4.19 4.98
CA VAL A 94 -10.95 -5.38 5.63
C VAL A 94 -11.10 -5.25 7.14
N SER A 95 -11.33 -6.37 7.84
CA SER A 95 -11.40 -6.38 9.31
C SER A 95 -10.04 -6.65 9.96
N LEU A 96 -9.89 -6.33 11.26
CA LEU A 96 -8.71 -6.70 12.05
C LEU A 96 -8.49 -8.23 12.06
N ASN A 97 -9.58 -9.00 12.12
CA ASN A 97 -9.50 -10.45 12.09
C ASN A 97 -8.99 -10.94 10.74
N ASP A 98 -9.49 -10.39 9.63
CA ASP A 98 -9.00 -10.76 8.30
C ASP A 98 -7.51 -10.45 8.14
N LEU A 99 -7.06 -9.26 8.56
CA LEU A 99 -5.64 -8.89 8.50
C LEU A 99 -4.76 -9.84 9.34
N TYR A 100 -5.26 -10.31 10.48
CA TYR A 100 -4.56 -11.28 11.32
C TYR A 100 -4.50 -12.67 10.67
N GLU A 101 -5.62 -13.19 10.15
CA GLU A 101 -5.68 -14.48 9.47
C GLU A 101 -4.83 -14.50 8.18
N LEU A 102 -4.73 -13.36 7.49
CA LEU A 102 -3.86 -13.14 6.34
C LEU A 102 -2.37 -12.98 6.72
N LYS A 103 -2.03 -13.02 8.01
CA LYS A 103 -0.66 -12.84 8.55
C LYS A 103 -0.03 -11.51 8.12
N ILE A 104 -0.84 -10.46 8.08
CA ILE A 104 -0.40 -9.08 7.77
C ILE A 104 -0.05 -8.32 9.05
N ILE A 105 -0.85 -8.55 10.10
CA ILE A 105 -0.66 -7.98 11.44
C ILE A 105 -0.59 -9.09 12.49
N ASP A 106 0.04 -8.77 13.61
CA ASP A 106 0.05 -9.59 14.82
C ASP A 106 -0.93 -9.02 15.85
N ARG A 107 -1.18 -9.79 16.91
CA ARG A 107 -2.03 -9.38 18.03
C ARG A 107 -1.45 -9.80 19.38
N MET A 108 -1.74 -9.01 20.40
CA MET A 108 -1.39 -9.27 21.80
C MET A 108 -2.66 -9.24 22.66
N GLU A 109 -2.80 -10.21 23.56
CA GLU A 109 -3.88 -10.22 24.56
C GLU A 109 -3.76 -9.03 25.53
N LYS A 110 -4.91 -8.53 25.96
CA LYS A 110 -4.99 -7.44 26.93
C LYS A 110 -4.84 -7.88 28.39
#